data_AF-A0A6N9V8C8-F1
#
_entry.id   AF-A0A6N9V8C8-F1
#
_cell.length_a   1.000
_cell.length_b   1.000
_cell.length_c   1.000
_cell.angle_alpha   90.00
_cell.angle_beta   90.00
_cell.angle_gamma   90.00
#
_symmetry.space_group_name_H-M   'P 1'
#
loop_
_entity.id
_entity.type
_entity.pdbx_description
1 polymer ?
#
loop_
_entity_poly.entity_id
_entity_poly.type
_entity_poly.pdbx_seq_one_letter_code
_entity_poly.pdbx_strand_id
1 'polypeptide(L)'
;RDGDIINLDVTAYIGGVHGDTNATYLVGEVDEESRLLVERTRESLNRAIKAVRPGRQINVIGRVIESYAKRFGYGVVRDFTGHG
;
A
#
# COMPACT_ATOMS: atom_id res chain seq x y z
N ARG A 1 -14.46 14.87 -3.41
CA ARG A 1 -15.86 14.96 -3.90
C ARG A 1 -16.38 13.55 -4.12
N ASP A 2 -17.69 13.37 -4.29
CA ASP A 2 -18.29 12.08 -4.64
C ASP A 2 -17.57 11.46 -5.85
N GLY A 3 -17.23 10.17 -5.78
CA GLY A 3 -16.44 9.45 -6.78
C GLY A 3 -14.92 9.50 -6.60
N ASP A 4 -14.38 10.33 -5.70
CA ASP A 4 -12.94 10.38 -5.48
C ASP A 4 -12.44 9.21 -4.61
N ILE A 5 -11.15 8.91 -4.73
CA ILE A 5 -10.40 8.16 -3.71
C ILE A 5 -9.37 9.09 -3.05
N ILE A 6 -9.14 8.93 -1.75
CA ILE A 6 -8.21 9.77 -1.00
C ILE A 6 -7.32 8.92 -0.09
N ASN A 7 -6.01 9.12 -0.17
CA ASN A 7 -5.06 8.55 0.78
C ASN A 7 -4.83 9.55 1.92
N LEU A 8 -4.92 9.08 3.16
CA LEU A 8 -4.54 9.82 4.35
C LEU A 8 -3.32 9.15 4.97
N ASP A 9 -2.24 9.91 5.11
CA ASP A 9 -0.97 9.46 5.67
C ASP A 9 -0.69 10.18 6.99
N VAL A 10 -0.43 9.41 8.05
CA VAL A 10 -0.37 9.90 9.42
C VAL A 10 0.85 9.31 10.12
N THR A 11 1.74 10.21 10.52
CA THR A 11 2.85 9.91 11.42
C THR A 11 2.61 10.57 12.78
N ALA A 12 2.76 9.82 13.86
CA ALA A 12 2.70 10.33 15.24
C ALA A 12 4.06 10.18 15.93
N TYR A 13 4.37 11.08 16.86
CA TYR A 13 5.58 11.03 17.68
C TYR A 13 5.21 11.02 19.17
N ILE A 14 5.63 9.96 19.88
CA ILE A 14 5.36 9.78 21.30
C ILE A 14 6.52 9.02 21.95
N GLY A 15 6.95 9.44 23.14
CA GLY A 15 7.93 8.68 23.94
C GLY A 15 9.27 8.44 23.25
N GLY A 16 9.69 9.31 22.32
CA GLY A 16 10.96 9.17 21.60
C GLY A 16 10.90 8.33 20.32
N VAL A 17 9.72 7.88 19.88
CA VAL A 17 9.56 7.06 18.67
C VAL A 17 8.51 7.63 17.72
N HIS A 18 8.68 7.35 16.43
CA HIS A 18 7.71 7.63 15.37
C HIS A 18 6.89 6.37 15.05
N GLY A 19 5.57 6.51 14.94
CA GLY A 19 4.68 5.50 14.37
C GLY A 19 4.04 6.05 13.11
N ASP A 20 3.98 5.24 12.05
CA ASP A 20 3.62 5.70 10.71
C ASP A 20 2.65 4.74 10.02
N THR A 21 1.59 5.29 9.42
CA THR A 21 0.57 4.51 8.69
C THR A 21 -0.25 5.38 7.75
N ASN A 22 -0.68 4.78 6.63
CA ASN A 22 -1.66 5.39 5.74
C ASN A 22 -2.72 4.40 5.28
N ALA A 23 -3.83 4.94 4.76
CA ALA A 23 -4.85 4.16 4.09
C ALA A 23 -5.57 5.00 3.01
N THR A 24 -6.04 4.32 1.97
CA THR A 24 -6.89 4.93 0.92
C THR A 24 -8.36 4.63 1.17
N TYR A 25 -9.18 5.67 1.12
CA TYR A 25 -10.61 5.68 1.38
C TYR A 25 -11.38 6.05 0.12
N LEU A 26 -12.59 5.50 0.00
CA LEU A 26 -13.56 5.81 -1.06
C LEU A 26 -14.44 6.98 -0.58
N VAL A 27 -14.65 7.98 -1.42
CA VAL A 27 -15.48 9.15 -1.10
C VAL A 27 -16.81 9.04 -1.83
N GLY A 28 -17.84 8.61 -1.11
CA GLY A 28 -19.18 8.40 -1.66
C GLY A 28 -19.24 7.19 -2.60
N GLU A 29 -19.99 7.32 -3.69
CA GLU A 29 -20.13 6.24 -4.69
C GLU A 29 -18.97 6.30 -5.69
N VAL A 30 -18.14 5.26 -5.69
CA VAL A 30 -16.91 5.19 -6.50
C VAL A 30 -17.07 4.11 -7.57
N ASP A 31 -16.52 4.35 -8.76
CA ASP A 31 -16.54 3.39 -9.85
C ASP A 31 -15.79 2.08 -9.50
N GLU A 32 -16.11 1.01 -10.21
CA GLU A 32 -15.57 -0.32 -9.95
C GLU A 32 -14.05 -0.39 -10.14
N GLU A 33 -13.49 0.36 -11.10
CA GLU A 33 -12.04 0.36 -11.36
C GLU A 33 -11.29 0.97 -10.17
N SER A 34 -11.74 2.14 -9.69
CA SER A 34 -11.19 2.83 -8.53
C SER A 34 -11.36 2.00 -7.25
N ARG A 35 -12.51 1.35 -7.06
CA ARG A 35 -12.74 0.44 -5.93
C ARG A 35 -11.76 -0.74 -5.94
N LEU A 36 -11.59 -1.39 -7.10
CA LEU A 36 -10.66 -2.50 -7.28
C LEU A 36 -9.20 -2.07 -7.11
N LEU A 37 -8.83 -0.87 -7.56
CA LEU A 37 -7.49 -0.31 -7.35
C LEU A 37 -7.16 -0.21 -5.85
N VAL A 38 -8.06 0.34 -5.05
CA VAL A 38 -7.89 0.47 -3.59
C VAL A 38 -7.80 -0.91 -2.91
N GLU A 39 -8.71 -1.82 -3.27
CA GLU A 39 -8.73 -3.19 -2.74
C GLU A 39 -7.43 -3.95 -3.05
N ARG A 40 -6.98 -3.91 -4.31
CA ARG A 40 -5.77 -4.60 -4.76
C ARG A 40 -4.50 -3.96 -4.20
N THR A 41 -4.47 -2.64 -4.03
CA THR A 41 -3.33 -1.97 -3.36
C THR A 41 -3.21 -2.47 -1.92
N ARG A 42 -4.32 -2.55 -1.19
CA ARG A 42 -4.37 -3.07 0.18
C ARG A 42 -3.97 -4.55 0.27
N GLU A 43 -4.46 -5.37 -0.65
CA GLU A 43 -4.09 -6.79 -0.70
C GLU A 43 -2.60 -6.99 -1.06
N SER A 44 -2.03 -6.12 -1.91
CA SER A 44 -0.59 -6.14 -2.21
C SER A 44 0.27 -5.91 -0.96
N LEU A 45 -0.14 -4.95 -0.11
CA LEU A 45 0.49 -4.67 1.18
C LEU A 45 0.37 -5.87 2.12
N ASN A 46 -0.84 -6.44 2.26
CA ASN A 46 -1.08 -7.60 3.12
C ASN A 46 -0.18 -8.80 2.75
N ARG A 47 0.00 -9.04 1.45
CA ARG A 47 0.89 -10.10 0.94
C ARG A 47 2.36 -9.81 1.24
N ALA A 48 2.77 -8.55 1.09
CA ALA A 48 4.13 -8.12 1.37
C ALA A 48 4.47 -8.29 2.85
N ILE A 49 3.56 -7.90 3.76
CA ILE A 49 3.70 -8.10 5.22
C ILE A 49 3.87 -9.59 5.55
N LYS A 50 3.06 -10.48 4.97
CA LYS A 50 3.19 -11.95 5.16
C LYS A 50 4.53 -12.50 4.67
N ALA A 51 5.22 -11.80 3.77
CA ALA A 51 6.55 -12.19 3.28
C ALA A 51 7.68 -11.72 4.21
N VAL A 52 7.43 -10.90 5.22
CA VAL A 52 8.46 -10.48 6.18
C VAL A 52 8.78 -11.63 7.15
N ARG A 53 10.07 -11.93 7.32
CA ARG A 53 10.59 -12.86 8.36
C ARG A 53 12.09 -12.64 8.59
N PRO A 54 12.64 -13.02 9.75
CA PRO A 54 14.09 -12.96 10.00
C PRO A 54 14.92 -13.65 8.92
N GLY A 55 16.05 -13.04 8.54
CA GLY A 55 16.99 -13.58 7.54
C GLY A 55 16.53 -13.50 6.08
N ARG A 56 15.36 -12.94 5.77
CA ARG A 56 14.90 -12.76 4.39
C ARG A 56 15.35 -11.41 3.83
N GLN A 57 15.77 -11.40 2.56
CA GLN A 57 16.15 -10.18 1.85
C GLN A 57 14.97 -9.20 1.73
N ILE A 58 15.23 -7.91 1.96
CA ILE A 58 14.22 -6.83 1.90
C ILE A 58 13.58 -6.72 0.50
N ASN A 59 14.36 -6.95 -0.57
CA ASN A 59 13.88 -6.88 -1.95
C ASN A 59 12.71 -7.84 -2.26
N VAL A 60 12.48 -8.87 -1.44
CA VAL A 60 11.35 -9.79 -1.58
C VAL A 60 10.02 -9.06 -1.42
N ILE A 61 9.96 -8.03 -0.56
CA ILE A 61 8.76 -7.22 -0.34
C ILE A 61 8.31 -6.59 -1.67
N GLY A 62 9.22 -5.88 -2.35
CA GLY A 62 8.95 -5.26 -3.65
C GLY A 62 8.57 -6.28 -4.73
N ARG A 63 9.26 -7.43 -4.79
CA ARG A 63 8.95 -8.50 -5.76
C ARG A 63 7.53 -9.07 -5.56
N VAL A 64 7.09 -9.23 -4.31
CA VAL A 64 5.74 -9.72 -3.99
C VAL A 64 4.67 -8.71 -4.42
N ILE A 65 4.89 -7.43 -4.12
CA ILE A 65 3.98 -6.33 -4.52
C ILE A 65 3.87 -6.28 -6.05
N GLU A 66 5.00 -6.20 -6.75
CA GLU A 66 5.03 -6.07 -8.21
C GLU A 66 4.43 -7.30 -8.91
N SER A 67 4.71 -8.51 -8.41
CA SER A 67 4.15 -9.75 -8.97
C SER A 67 2.63 -9.86 -8.79
N TYR A 68 2.07 -9.22 -7.75
CA TYR A 68 0.63 -9.18 -7.54
C TYR A 68 -0.02 -8.09 -8.40
N ALA A 69 0.51 -6.86 -8.36
CA ALA A 69 -0.02 -5.72 -9.11
C ALA A 69 -0.07 -5.99 -10.62
N LYS A 70 0.98 -6.60 -11.20
CA LYS A 70 1.05 -6.95 -12.64
C LYS A 70 -0.08 -7.83 -13.13
N ARG A 71 -0.70 -8.65 -12.27
CA ARG A 71 -1.83 -9.53 -12.66
C ARG A 71 -3.08 -8.76 -13.08
N PHE A 72 -3.15 -7.49 -12.69
CA PHE A 72 -4.27 -6.60 -12.96
C PHE A 72 -3.91 -5.45 -13.91
N GLY A 73 -2.73 -5.50 -14.53
CA GLY A 73 -2.24 -4.44 -15.41
C GLY A 73 -1.74 -3.18 -14.69
N TYR A 74 -1.57 -3.21 -13.36
CA TYR A 74 -1.09 -2.05 -12.60
C TYR A 74 0.43 -1.94 -12.59
N GLY A 75 0.91 -0.68 -12.56
CA GLY A 75 2.30 -0.33 -12.28
C GLY A 75 2.60 -0.23 -10.79
N VAL A 76 3.89 -0.13 -10.46
CA VAL A 76 4.38 0.17 -9.10
C VAL A 76 5.26 1.41 -9.19
N VAL A 77 5.03 2.39 -8.31
CA VAL A 77 5.82 3.61 -8.20
C VAL A 77 7.24 3.26 -7.79
N ARG A 78 8.25 3.81 -8.48
CA ARG A 78 9.68 3.49 -8.26
C ARG A 78 10.46 4.59 -7.53
N ASP A 79 9.92 5.80 -7.51
CA ASP A 79 10.61 6.96 -6.93
C ASP A 79 10.47 7.03 -5.40
N PHE A 80 9.53 6.26 -4.82
CA PHE A 80 9.27 6.21 -3.38
C PHE A 80 9.40 4.78 -2.85
N THR A 81 9.87 4.64 -1.62
CA THR A 81 10.06 3.35 -0.92
C THR A 81 9.49 3.42 0.49
N GLY A 82 9.33 2.26 1.13
CA GLY A 82 9.17 2.22 2.59
C GLY A 82 10.48 2.59 3.30
N HIS A 83 10.40 2.77 4.62
CA HIS A 83 11.52 3.15 5.47
C HIS A 83 11.48 2.46 6.84
N GLY A 84 12.59 2.55 7.58
CA GLY A 84 12.76 2.13 8.96
C GLY A 84 13.84 2.95 9.64
#